data_AF-Q5LK32-F1
#
_entry.id   AF-Q5LK32-F1
#
_cell.length_a   1.000
_cell.length_b   1.000
_cell.length_c   1.000
_cell.angle_alpha   90.00
_cell.angle_beta   90.00
_cell.angle_gamma   90.00
#
_symmetry.space_group_name_H-M   'P 1'
#
loop_
_entity.id
_entity.type
_entity.pdbx_description
1 polymer ?
#
loop_
_entity_poly.entity_id
_entity_poly.type
_entity_poly.pdbx_seq_one_letter_code
_entity_poly.pdbx_strand_id
1 'polypeptide(L)'
;NSGGVGKTTLAQLAYGDEKLKGHFDKRIWICVSDPFDEVKVAKAILEGLTKSSPNLSEFHMLLERIQECVSKKRFFLVLDDVWSEDYSKWEPLKNSLKNGAPGSRILVTSRSERVVGMMGSSYMHRLGQISDSDCWALFSRIAFSGRTNEDRENLEDIGRRIVRKCKGLPLALR
;
A
#
# COMPACT_ATOMS: atom_id res chain seq x y z
N ASN A 1 12.31 -0.40 7.88
CA ASN A 1 11.34 0.68 8.19
C ASN A 1 10.29 0.22 9.19
N SER A 2 10.01 1.06 10.18
CA SER A 2 9.06 0.80 11.26
C SER A 2 7.63 0.56 10.75
N GLY A 3 6.90 -0.33 11.43
CA GLY A 3 5.45 -0.49 11.26
C GLY A 3 4.69 0.75 11.74
N GLY A 4 3.46 0.95 11.27
CA GLY A 4 2.56 1.98 11.83
C GLY A 4 2.82 3.43 11.42
N VAL A 5 3.77 3.70 10.52
CA VAL A 5 4.08 5.05 9.99
C VAL A 5 3.12 5.56 8.89
N GLY A 6 2.12 4.77 8.48
CA GLY A 6 1.10 5.21 7.52
C GLY A 6 1.38 4.91 6.03
N LYS A 7 2.24 3.93 5.71
CA LYS A 7 2.54 3.52 4.31
C LYS A 7 1.28 3.13 3.53
N THR A 8 0.47 2.24 4.09
CA THR A 8 -0.83 1.83 3.52
C THR A 8 -1.76 3.02 3.37
N THR A 9 -1.83 3.91 4.36
CA THR A 9 -2.65 5.14 4.29
C THR A 9 -2.22 6.05 3.15
N LEU A 10 -0.92 6.28 2.95
CA LEU A 10 -0.43 7.09 1.84
C LEU A 10 -0.74 6.44 0.48
N ALA A 11 -0.56 5.12 0.37
CA ALA A 11 -0.93 4.39 -0.82
C ALA A 11 -2.44 4.50 -1.11
N GLN A 12 -3.30 4.44 -0.08
CA GLN A 12 -4.75 4.59 -0.22
C GLN A 12 -5.13 5.98 -0.73
N LEU A 13 -4.48 7.02 -0.23
CA LEU A 13 -4.67 8.39 -0.72
C LEU A 13 -4.30 8.50 -2.20
N ALA A 14 -3.17 7.94 -2.62
CA ALA A 14 -2.77 7.93 -4.03
C ALA A 14 -3.77 7.13 -4.89
N TYR A 15 -4.19 5.94 -4.44
CA TYR A 15 -5.14 5.11 -5.19
C TYR A 15 -6.53 5.75 -5.32
N GLY A 16 -6.94 6.50 -4.30
CA GLY A 16 -8.21 7.22 -4.24
C GLY A 16 -8.22 8.57 -4.98
N ASP A 17 -7.06 9.11 -5.35
CA ASP A 17 -6.95 10.43 -5.99
C ASP A 17 -7.69 10.47 -7.35
N GLU A 18 -8.68 11.37 -7.46
CA GLU A 18 -9.50 11.55 -8.66
C GLU A 18 -8.67 11.86 -9.91
N LYS A 19 -7.56 12.58 -9.77
CA LYS A 19 -6.66 12.87 -10.88
C LYS A 19 -6.10 11.56 -11.41
N LEU A 20 -5.72 10.61 -10.55
CA LEU A 20 -5.18 9.32 -10.98
C LEU A 20 -6.26 8.39 -11.54
N LYS A 21 -7.53 8.51 -11.12
CA LYS A 21 -8.61 7.62 -11.61
C LYS A 21 -8.78 7.66 -13.13
N GLY A 22 -8.70 8.85 -13.73
CA GLY A 22 -8.83 9.02 -15.18
C GLY A 22 -7.57 8.68 -15.99
N HIS A 23 -6.43 8.44 -15.34
CA HIS A 23 -5.15 8.22 -16.03
C HIS A 23 -4.88 6.75 -16.38
N PHE A 24 -5.55 5.80 -15.73
CA PHE A 24 -5.29 4.36 -15.86
C PHE A 24 -6.54 3.61 -16.32
N ASP A 25 -6.38 2.73 -17.32
CA ASP A 25 -7.43 1.82 -17.79
C ASP A 25 -7.85 0.81 -16.71
N LYS A 26 -6.87 0.38 -15.91
CA LYS A 26 -7.04 -0.64 -14.87
C LYS A 26 -6.36 -0.19 -13.58
N ARG A 27 -7.07 -0.36 -12.47
CA ARG A 27 -6.54 -0.11 -11.13
C ARG A 27 -6.81 -1.32 -10.25
N ILE A 28 -5.76 -1.81 -9.62
CA ILE A 28 -5.77 -3.01 -8.80
C ILE A 28 -5.08 -2.69 -7.49
N TRP A 29 -5.67 -3.14 -6.39
CA TRP A 29 -5.05 -3.13 -5.07
C TRP A 29 -5.11 -4.53 -4.52
N ILE A 30 -3.96 -5.08 -4.14
CA ILE A 30 -3.90 -6.34 -3.42
C ILE A 30 -3.03 -6.18 -2.17
N CYS A 31 -3.48 -6.79 -1.08
CA CYS A 31 -2.65 -7.01 0.10
C CYS A 31 -1.91 -8.33 -0.10
N VAL A 32 -0.59 -8.32 0.05
CA VAL A 32 0.24 -9.51 -0.17
C VAL A 32 0.35 -10.27 1.15
N SER A 33 -0.14 -11.51 1.15
CA SER A 33 -0.10 -12.35 2.34
C SER A 33 1.33 -12.74 2.75
N ASP A 34 1.50 -13.00 4.05
CA ASP A 34 2.64 -13.71 4.60
C ASP A 34 2.12 -15.01 5.27
N PRO A 35 2.61 -16.21 4.90
CA PRO A 35 3.68 -16.47 3.93
C PRO A 35 3.28 -16.11 2.49
N PHE A 36 4.31 -15.81 1.69
CA PHE A 36 4.14 -15.45 0.29
C PHE A 36 3.77 -16.66 -0.58
N ASP A 37 2.70 -16.49 -1.36
CA ASP A 37 2.12 -17.50 -2.24
C ASP A 37 1.87 -16.87 -3.62
N GLU A 38 2.72 -17.24 -4.59
CA GLU A 38 2.72 -16.69 -5.95
C GLU A 38 1.40 -16.93 -6.68
N VAL A 39 0.79 -18.09 -6.47
CA VAL A 39 -0.48 -18.46 -7.11
C VAL A 39 -1.61 -17.60 -6.57
N LYS A 40 -1.69 -17.41 -5.24
CA LYS A 40 -2.71 -16.54 -4.64
C LYS A 40 -2.55 -15.10 -5.09
N VAL A 41 -1.33 -14.59 -5.16
CA VAL A 41 -1.05 -13.23 -5.63
C VAL A 41 -1.43 -13.07 -7.09
N ALA A 42 -1.04 -14.01 -7.96
CA ALA A 42 -1.42 -13.99 -9.37
C ALA A 42 -2.94 -14.02 -9.57
N LYS A 43 -3.65 -14.86 -8.82
CA LYS A 43 -5.12 -14.91 -8.83
C LYS A 43 -5.72 -13.57 -8.43
N ALA A 44 -5.28 -12.98 -7.33
CA ALA A 44 -5.80 -11.70 -6.86
C ALA A 44 -5.54 -10.55 -7.87
N ILE A 45 -4.38 -10.54 -8.53
CA ILE A 45 -4.10 -9.58 -9.61
C ILE A 45 -5.08 -9.80 -10.77
N LEU A 46 -5.25 -11.05 -11.21
CA LEU A 46 -6.12 -11.39 -12.33
C LEU A 46 -7.59 -11.05 -12.03
N GLU A 47 -8.08 -11.38 -10.84
CA GLU A 47 -9.40 -10.96 -10.34
C GLU A 47 -9.55 -9.44 -10.38
N GLY A 48 -8.52 -8.71 -9.95
CA GLY A 48 -8.50 -7.25 -10.02
C GLY A 48 -8.59 -6.70 -11.44
N LEU A 49 -7.97 -7.37 -12.41
CA LEU A 49 -7.95 -6.99 -13.83
C LEU A 49 -9.27 -7.31 -14.55
N THR A 50 -9.82 -8.49 -14.33
CA THR A 50 -11.00 -9.01 -15.03
C THR A 50 -12.31 -8.72 -14.32
N LYS A 51 -12.26 -8.45 -13.00
CA LYS A 51 -13.43 -8.40 -12.10
C LYS A 51 -14.20 -9.72 -12.02
N SER A 52 -13.50 -10.84 -12.20
CA SER A 52 -14.06 -12.18 -12.15
C SER A 52 -13.08 -13.15 -11.48
N SER A 53 -13.59 -14.13 -10.74
CA SER A 53 -12.74 -15.19 -10.18
C SER A 53 -12.13 -16.06 -11.28
N PRO A 54 -10.80 -16.29 -11.28
CA PRO A 54 -10.14 -17.12 -12.26
C PRO A 54 -10.41 -18.59 -11.99
N ASN A 55 -10.87 -19.31 -13.01
CA ASN A 55 -11.03 -20.76 -12.99
C ASN A 55 -9.70 -21.51 -13.27
N LEU A 56 -8.56 -20.82 -13.12
CA LEU A 56 -7.22 -21.34 -13.40
C LEU A 56 -6.51 -21.67 -12.09
N SER A 57 -5.90 -22.85 -12.00
CA SER A 57 -5.05 -23.25 -10.86
C SER A 57 -3.57 -23.09 -11.15
N GLU A 58 -3.15 -23.33 -12.39
CA GLU A 58 -1.75 -23.38 -12.78
C GLU A 58 -1.13 -21.98 -12.85
N PHE A 59 0.02 -21.82 -12.18
CA PHE A 59 0.70 -20.53 -12.08
C PHE A 59 1.04 -19.95 -13.44
N HIS A 60 1.57 -20.76 -14.35
CA HIS A 60 1.94 -20.32 -15.69
C HIS A 60 0.76 -19.76 -16.49
N MET A 61 -0.40 -20.43 -16.45
CA MET A 61 -1.62 -19.96 -17.12
C MET A 61 -2.14 -18.65 -16.53
N LEU A 62 -1.98 -18.44 -15.21
CA LEU A 62 -2.31 -17.16 -14.57
C LEU A 62 -1.39 -16.05 -15.08
N LEU A 63 -0.09 -16.30 -15.22
CA LEU A 63 0.88 -15.33 -15.73
C LEU A 63 0.59 -14.94 -17.18
N GLU A 64 0.32 -15.91 -18.06
CA GLU A 64 -0.07 -15.65 -19.46
C GLU A 64 -1.34 -14.79 -19.52
N ARG A 65 -2.35 -15.13 -18.71
CA ARG A 65 -3.60 -14.38 -18.69
C ARG A 65 -3.44 -12.96 -18.15
N ILE A 66 -2.59 -12.76 -17.13
CA ILE A 66 -2.22 -11.43 -16.65
C ILE A 66 -1.57 -10.64 -17.77
N GLN A 67 -0.61 -11.24 -18.48
CA GLN A 67 0.12 -10.61 -19.58
C GLN A 67 -0.83 -10.14 -20.69
N GLU A 68 -1.81 -10.96 -21.08
CA GLU A 68 -2.86 -10.58 -22.02
C GLU A 68 -3.71 -9.41 -21.50
N CYS A 69 -4.12 -9.48 -20.23
CA CYS A 69 -5.02 -8.48 -19.63
C CYS A 69 -4.37 -7.10 -19.48
N VAL A 70 -3.06 -7.04 -19.24
CA VAL A 70 -2.31 -5.77 -19.14
C VAL A 70 -1.80 -5.29 -20.49
N SER A 71 -1.76 -6.14 -21.51
CA SER A 71 -1.23 -5.81 -22.83
C SER A 71 -1.90 -4.57 -23.41
N LYS A 72 -1.10 -3.57 -23.78
CA LYS A 72 -1.56 -2.28 -24.33
C LYS A 72 -2.52 -1.49 -23.42
N LYS A 73 -2.65 -1.86 -22.14
CA LYS A 73 -3.43 -1.14 -21.13
C LYS A 73 -2.49 -0.43 -20.18
N ARG A 74 -2.81 0.80 -19.83
CA ARG A 74 -2.11 1.53 -18.78
C ARG A 74 -2.72 1.16 -17.44
N PHE A 75 -1.98 0.46 -16.60
CA PHE A 75 -2.49 -0.01 -15.30
C PHE A 75 -1.78 0.65 -14.13
N PHE A 76 -2.48 0.71 -13.00
CA PHE A 76 -1.92 1.02 -11.69
C PHE A 76 -2.17 -0.15 -10.74
N LEU A 77 -1.09 -0.79 -10.28
CA LEU A 77 -1.15 -1.92 -9.36
C LEU A 77 -0.52 -1.53 -8.03
N VAL A 78 -1.28 -1.67 -6.94
CA VAL A 78 -0.76 -1.55 -5.57
C VAL A 78 -0.55 -2.94 -5.00
N LEU A 79 0.68 -3.23 -4.60
CA LEU A 79 1.08 -4.39 -3.80
C LEU A 79 1.35 -3.91 -2.37
N ASP A 80 0.36 -4.07 -1.50
CA ASP A 80 0.40 -3.57 -0.12
C ASP A 80 0.95 -4.63 0.84
N ASP A 81 1.74 -4.18 1.82
CA ASP A 81 2.39 -4.93 2.88
C ASP A 81 3.20 -6.14 2.38
N VAL A 82 4.17 -5.90 1.48
CA VAL A 82 5.03 -6.97 0.94
C VAL A 82 6.17 -7.31 1.89
N TRP A 83 6.29 -8.59 2.26
CA TRP A 83 7.32 -9.11 3.17
C TRP A 83 8.40 -9.95 2.49
N SER A 84 8.04 -10.73 1.45
CA SER A 84 8.96 -11.72 0.87
C SER A 84 10.16 -11.09 0.17
N GLU A 85 11.36 -11.51 0.58
CA GLU A 85 12.65 -11.12 0.00
C GLU A 85 13.16 -12.13 -1.07
N ASP A 86 12.32 -13.06 -1.52
CA ASP A 86 12.68 -14.07 -2.51
C ASP A 86 12.41 -13.58 -3.94
N TYR A 87 13.47 -13.13 -4.63
CA TYR A 87 13.38 -12.63 -6.00
C TYR A 87 12.86 -13.68 -6.98
N SER A 88 13.22 -14.95 -6.79
CA SER A 88 12.85 -16.02 -7.72
C SER A 88 11.34 -16.20 -7.83
N LYS A 89 10.63 -15.89 -6.74
CA LYS A 89 9.16 -15.94 -6.70
C LYS A 89 8.48 -14.70 -7.27
N TRP A 90 9.17 -13.56 -7.28
CA TRP A 90 8.63 -12.31 -7.82
C TRP A 90 8.90 -12.13 -9.31
N GLU A 91 10.01 -12.67 -9.80
CA GLU A 91 10.44 -12.49 -11.18
C GLU A 91 9.40 -12.93 -12.21
N PRO A 92 8.72 -14.09 -12.09
CA PRO A 92 7.68 -14.49 -13.04
C PRO A 92 6.49 -13.51 -13.06
N LEU A 93 6.04 -13.07 -11.88
CA LEU A 93 4.97 -12.07 -11.74
C LEU A 93 5.37 -10.71 -12.31
N LYS A 94 6.62 -10.28 -12.07
CA LYS A 94 7.15 -9.04 -12.62
C LYS A 94 7.21 -9.11 -14.14
N ASN A 95 7.60 -10.26 -14.70
CA ASN A 95 7.70 -10.47 -16.13
C ASN A 95 6.34 -10.41 -16.83
N SER A 96 5.29 -11.01 -16.26
CA SER A 96 3.94 -10.96 -16.85
C SER A 96 3.35 -9.55 -16.90
N LEU A 97 3.82 -8.64 -16.05
CA LEU A 97 3.37 -7.24 -16.00
C LEU A 97 4.11 -6.30 -16.96
N LYS A 98 5.22 -6.74 -17.60
CA LYS A 98 6.07 -5.88 -18.44
C LYS A 98 5.38 -5.38 -19.72
N ASN A 99 4.35 -6.06 -20.20
CA ASN A 99 3.65 -5.71 -21.45
C ASN A 99 2.60 -4.60 -21.30
N GLY A 100 2.53 -3.97 -20.11
CA GLY A 100 1.70 -2.79 -19.88
C GLY A 100 2.05 -1.63 -20.82
N ALA A 101 1.05 -0.80 -21.13
CA ALA A 101 1.29 0.41 -21.91
C ALA A 101 2.21 1.41 -21.16
N PRO A 102 2.97 2.26 -21.88
CA PRO A 102 3.75 3.32 -21.26
C PRO A 102 2.91 4.18 -20.31
N GLY A 103 3.50 4.47 -19.15
CA GLY A 103 2.82 5.17 -18.06
C GLY A 103 2.19 4.24 -17.01
N SER A 104 2.21 2.92 -17.20
CA SER A 104 1.80 1.97 -16.16
C SER A 104 2.69 2.12 -14.91
N ARG A 105 2.13 1.87 -13.74
CA ARG A 105 2.80 2.05 -12.45
C ARG A 105 2.49 0.88 -11.51
N ILE A 106 3.51 0.45 -10.77
CA ILE A 106 3.38 -0.48 -9.65
C ILE A 106 3.84 0.28 -8.40
N LEU A 107 2.98 0.33 -7.38
CA LEU A 107 3.31 0.87 -6.07
C LEU A 107 3.43 -0.30 -5.09
N VAL A 108 4.57 -0.40 -4.42
CA VAL A 108 4.82 -1.41 -3.39
C VAL A 108 4.92 -0.72 -2.04
N THR A 109 4.18 -1.20 -1.04
CA THR A 109 4.43 -0.82 0.35
C THR A 109 5.15 -1.98 1.04
N SER A 110 6.23 -1.69 1.76
CA SER A 110 6.99 -2.69 2.50
C SER A 110 7.64 -2.08 3.73
N ARG A 111 7.92 -2.92 4.72
CA ARG A 111 8.76 -2.59 5.87
C ARG A 111 10.24 -2.81 5.57
N SER A 112 10.57 -3.63 4.58
CA SER A 112 11.94 -3.94 4.19
C SER A 112 12.37 -3.12 2.97
N GLU A 113 13.48 -2.40 3.09
CA GLU A 113 14.09 -1.72 1.93
C GLU A 113 14.68 -2.72 0.94
N ARG A 114 15.04 -3.93 1.39
CA ARG A 114 15.55 -5.00 0.53
C ARG A 114 14.50 -5.47 -0.47
N VAL A 115 13.24 -5.62 -0.02
CA VAL A 115 12.10 -5.92 -0.90
C VAL A 115 11.98 -4.89 -2.02
N VAL A 116 12.07 -3.61 -1.69
CA VAL A 116 11.95 -2.51 -2.67
C VAL A 116 13.10 -2.52 -3.68
N GLY A 117 14.33 -2.77 -3.22
CA GLY A 117 15.50 -2.90 -4.09
C GLY A 117 15.40 -4.11 -5.02
N MET A 118 15.00 -5.26 -4.48
CA MET A 118 14.85 -6.53 -5.20
C MET A 118 13.75 -6.46 -6.28
N MET A 119 12.65 -5.78 -6.00
CA MET A 119 11.60 -5.50 -6.99
C MET A 119 12.07 -4.58 -8.13
N GLY A 120 13.25 -3.96 -8.00
CA GLY A 120 13.83 -3.05 -9.00
C GLY A 120 13.05 -1.75 -9.12
N SER A 121 12.61 -1.20 -7.98
CA SER A 121 11.88 0.08 -7.98
C SER A 121 12.73 1.20 -8.54
N SER A 122 12.16 2.03 -9.41
CA SER A 122 12.80 3.25 -9.91
C SER A 122 12.84 4.38 -8.88
N TYR A 123 11.98 4.30 -7.86
CA TYR A 123 11.89 5.30 -6.80
C TYR A 123 11.49 4.66 -5.46
N MET A 124 12.14 5.08 -4.37
CA MET A 124 11.83 4.65 -3.01
C MET A 124 11.50 5.86 -2.17
N HIS A 125 10.28 5.90 -1.62
CA HIS A 125 9.87 6.92 -0.67
C HIS A 125 9.93 6.37 0.76
N ARG A 126 10.80 6.92 1.60
CA ARG A 126 10.95 6.51 3.00
C ARG A 126 10.01 7.31 3.89
N LEU A 127 8.92 6.69 4.33
CA LEU A 127 8.04 7.30 5.33
C LEU A 127 8.70 7.28 6.70
N GLY A 128 8.90 8.48 7.24
CA GLY A 128 9.34 8.70 8.62
C GLY A 128 8.18 8.81 9.60
N GLN A 129 8.55 9.11 10.85
CA GLN A 129 7.63 9.53 11.89
C GLN A 129 7.06 10.93 11.58
N ILE A 130 5.84 11.20 12.04
CA ILE A 130 5.25 12.55 11.96
C ILE A 130 5.71 13.41 13.15
N SER A 131 5.63 14.72 13.01
CA SER A 131 6.05 15.66 14.06
C SER A 131 5.18 15.56 15.30
N ASP A 132 5.70 15.95 16.47
CA ASP A 132 4.90 16.02 17.72
C ASP A 132 3.66 16.93 17.57
N SER A 133 3.77 18.01 16.80
CA SER A 133 2.64 18.88 16.48
C SER A 133 1.58 18.18 15.63
N ASP A 134 1.99 17.43 14.61
CA ASP A 134 1.05 16.66 13.78
C ASP A 134 0.43 15.49 14.56
N CYS A 135 1.21 14.84 15.44
CA CYS A 135 0.68 13.85 16.36
C CYS A 135 -0.38 14.45 17.27
N TRP A 136 -0.12 15.63 17.83
CA TRP A 136 -1.08 16.33 18.67
C TRP A 136 -2.34 16.69 17.90
N ALA A 137 -2.22 17.20 16.68
CA ALA A 137 -3.35 17.52 15.83
C ALA A 137 -4.21 16.27 15.53
N LEU A 138 -3.56 15.16 15.16
CA LEU A 138 -4.23 13.88 14.90
C LEU A 138 -4.92 13.33 16.15
N PHE A 139 -4.19 13.26 17.27
CA PHE A 139 -4.71 12.79 18.55
C PHE A 139 -5.91 13.63 19.01
N SER A 140 -5.77 14.96 18.98
CA SER A 140 -6.82 15.87 19.42
C SER A 140 -8.10 15.70 18.61
N ARG A 141 -7.95 15.52 17.29
CA ARG A 141 -9.08 15.26 16.40
C ARG A 141 -9.82 13.97 16.74
N ILE A 142 -9.11 12.93 17.19
CA ILE A 142 -9.70 11.64 17.55
C ILE A 142 -10.29 11.69 18.97
N ALA A 143 -9.46 12.03 19.96
CA ALA A 143 -9.81 11.96 21.38
C ALA A 143 -10.90 12.95 21.80
N PHE A 144 -10.96 14.11 21.15
CA PHE A 144 -11.93 15.18 21.47
C PHE A 144 -13.05 15.30 20.44
N SER A 145 -13.20 14.34 19.53
CA SER A 145 -14.32 14.31 18.60
C SER A 145 -15.65 14.25 19.38
N GLY A 146 -16.51 15.26 19.19
CA GLY A 146 -17.79 15.36 19.89
C GLY A 146 -17.71 15.74 21.37
N ARG A 147 -16.54 16.18 21.85
CA ARG A 147 -16.35 16.70 23.21
C ARG A 147 -16.47 18.23 23.24
N THR A 148 -16.70 18.78 24.42
CA THR A 148 -16.73 20.24 24.62
C THR A 148 -15.33 20.84 24.56
N ASN A 149 -15.24 22.16 24.36
CA ASN A 149 -13.95 22.85 24.45
C ASN A 149 -13.36 22.78 25.86
N GLU A 150 -14.21 22.83 26.89
CA GLU A 150 -13.81 22.71 28.30
C GLU A 150 -13.18 21.34 28.58
N ASP A 151 -13.76 20.25 28.08
CA ASP A 151 -13.17 18.90 28.19
C ASP A 151 -11.77 18.86 27.56
N ARG A 152 -11.60 19.50 26.40
CA ARG A 152 -10.33 19.55 25.69
C ARG A 152 -9.29 20.35 26.46
N GLU A 153 -9.64 21.53 26.95
CA GLU A 153 -8.74 22.38 27.74
C GLU A 153 -8.28 21.66 29.01
N ASN A 154 -9.20 21.01 29.73
CA ASN A 154 -8.89 20.28 30.97
C ASN A 154 -7.97 19.06 30.76
N LEU A 155 -8.01 18.43 29.58
CA LEU A 155 -7.28 17.20 29.30
C LEU A 155 -6.09 17.42 28.36
N GLU A 156 -5.84 18.65 27.91
CA GLU A 156 -4.81 18.95 26.91
C GLU A 156 -3.41 18.52 27.37
N ASP A 157 -3.02 18.90 28.59
CA ASP A 157 -1.71 18.56 29.13
C ASP A 157 -1.49 17.04 29.25
N ILE A 158 -2.53 16.31 29.64
CA ILE A 158 -2.51 14.85 29.73
C ILE A 158 -2.36 14.26 28.33
N GLY A 159 -3.16 14.73 27.38
CA GLY A 159 -3.11 14.28 25.98
C GLY A 159 -1.74 14.53 25.34
N ARG A 160 -1.13 15.70 25.58
CA ARG A 160 0.22 16.03 25.07
C ARG A 160 1.29 15.10 25.66
N ARG A 161 1.17 14.72 26.94
CA ARG A 161 2.07 13.74 27.57
C ARG A 161 1.90 12.34 26.96
N ILE A 162 0.67 11.95 26.60
CA ILE A 162 0.40 10.69 25.89
C ILE A 162 1.04 10.71 24.51
N VAL A 163 0.81 11.77 23.73
CA VAL A 163 1.36 11.94 22.38
C VAL A 163 2.89 11.79 22.35
N ARG A 164 3.60 12.42 23.30
CA ARG A 164 5.06 12.29 23.39
C ARG A 164 5.53 10.84 23.59
N LYS A 165 4.74 10.01 24.28
CA LYS A 165 5.05 8.57 24.45
C LYS A 165 4.84 7.76 23.17
N CYS A 166 4.02 8.24 22.23
CA CYS A 166 3.75 7.59 20.95
C CYS A 166 4.86 7.79 19.91
N LYS A 167 5.83 8.69 20.17
CA LYS A 167 7.07 8.88 19.39
C LYS A 167 6.83 9.00 17.88
N GLY A 168 5.88 9.85 17.48
CA GLY A 168 5.68 10.14 16.06
C GLY A 168 5.03 9.02 15.24
N LEU A 169 4.47 7.97 15.86
CA LEU A 169 3.81 6.86 15.17
C LEU A 169 2.29 7.08 15.09
N PRO A 170 1.72 7.34 13.89
CA PRO A 170 0.27 7.50 13.72
C PRO A 170 -0.55 6.35 14.30
N LEU A 171 -0.10 5.10 14.14
CA LEU A 171 -0.83 3.94 14.64
C LEU A 171 -0.95 3.91 16.18
N ALA A 172 0.00 4.50 16.91
CA ALA A 172 -0.01 4.54 18.37
C ALA A 172 -0.90 5.66 18.94
N LEU A 173 -1.48 6.51 18.09
CA LEU A 173 -2.34 7.65 18.47
C LEU A 173 -3.83 7.34 18.30
N ARG A 174 -4.15 6.14 17.83
CA ARG A 174 -5.53 5.69 17.58
C ARG A 174 -6.15 5.06 18.81
#